data_AF-A0A135S8I8-F1
#
_entry.id   AF-A0A135S8I8-F1
#
_cell.length_a   1.000
_cell.length_b   1.000
_cell.length_c   1.000
_cell.angle_alpha   90.00
_cell.angle_beta   90.00
_cell.angle_gamma   90.00
#
_symmetry.space_group_name_H-M   'P 1'
#
loop_
_entity.id
_entity.type
_entity.pdbx_description
1 polymer ?
#
loop_
_entity_poly.entity_id
_entity_poly.type
_entity_poly.pdbx_seq_one_letter_code
_entity_poly.pdbx_strand_id
1 'polypeptide(L)'
;MAGASLGGITFPLVLRRAFPALGWSWSNRVMGFVILGLMTIGMVLLLPFPKLILPSAVSSKKKSAALNFDAFRSGPFVFITLGFFLYEFSITGVGVLLPTFAVKAGFPSAMGYTLVSILNGCSCLGRLLPGLAGDYVGHFDVILFMTCLSLIFTGALFVPFGGQSAGILYAFAGLWGFCTGSFLSILPVCLGKTCDPKDYGRYYVLVP
;
A
#
# COMPACT_ATOMS: atom_id res chain seq x y z
N MET A 1 0.71 -1.79 -9.20
CA MET A 1 0.25 -1.28 -7.89
C MET A 1 -1.11 -0.59 -7.91
N ALA A 2 -1.56 -0.01 -9.04
CA ALA A 2 -2.88 0.64 -9.13
C ALA A 2 -4.08 -0.28 -8.78
N GLY A 3 -4.01 -1.57 -9.11
CA GLY A 3 -5.06 -2.54 -8.78
C GLY A 3 -5.31 -2.72 -7.28
N ALA A 4 -4.27 -2.61 -6.45
CA ALA A 4 -4.41 -2.74 -5.00
C ALA A 4 -5.19 -1.55 -4.39
N SER A 5 -5.00 -0.34 -4.93
CA SER A 5 -5.77 0.84 -4.51
C SER A 5 -7.24 0.76 -4.93
N LEU A 6 -7.51 0.32 -6.16
CA LEU A 6 -8.88 0.14 -6.63
C LEU A 6 -9.64 -0.89 -5.80
N GLY A 7 -8.99 -2.02 -5.47
CA GLY A 7 -9.52 -3.01 -4.53
C GLY A 7 -9.80 -2.40 -3.15
N GLY A 8 -8.85 -1.66 -2.58
CA GLY A 8 -9.00 -1.00 -1.28
C GLY A 8 -10.16 -0.01 -1.19
N ILE A 9 -10.60 0.57 -2.29
CA ILE A 9 -11.79 1.45 -2.33
C ILE A 9 -13.08 0.64 -2.54
N THR A 10 -13.05 -0.30 -3.49
CA THR A 10 -14.23 -1.08 -3.89
C THR A 10 -14.68 -2.08 -2.84
N PHE A 11 -13.76 -2.82 -2.21
CA PHE A 11 -14.11 -3.81 -1.20
C PHE A 11 -14.91 -3.20 -0.03
N PRO A 12 -14.43 -2.19 0.72
CA PRO A 12 -15.18 -1.65 1.85
C PRO A 12 -16.55 -1.04 1.44
N LEU A 13 -16.66 -0.46 0.24
CA LEU A 13 -17.93 0.06 -0.28
C LEU A 13 -18.94 -1.05 -0.56
N VAL A 14 -18.48 -2.16 -1.14
CA VAL A 14 -19.29 -3.35 -1.42
C VAL A 14 -19.68 -4.05 -0.12
N LEU A 15 -18.75 -4.27 0.82
CA LEU A 15 -19.05 -4.86 2.14
C LEU A 15 -20.10 -4.04 2.89
N ARG A 16 -20.02 -2.69 2.84
CA ARG A 16 -20.99 -1.80 3.50
C ARG A 16 -22.43 -2.07 3.08
N ARG A 17 -22.65 -2.42 1.80
CA ARG A 17 -23.99 -2.73 1.26
C ARG A 17 -24.34 -4.21 1.41
N ALA A 18 -23.36 -5.10 1.31
CA ALA A 18 -23.56 -6.54 1.36
C ALA A 18 -23.86 -7.07 2.77
N PHE A 19 -23.19 -6.53 3.80
CA PHE A 19 -23.38 -6.99 5.18
C PHE A 19 -24.83 -6.92 5.70
N PRO A 20 -25.55 -5.79 5.56
CA PRO A 20 -26.93 -5.70 6.04
C PRO A 20 -27.93 -6.48 5.17
N ALA A 21 -27.61 -6.76 3.90
CA ALA A 21 -28.54 -7.40 2.96
C ALA A 21 -28.41 -8.93 2.89
N LEU A 22 -27.18 -9.45 2.94
CA LEU A 22 -26.86 -10.85 2.64
C LEU A 22 -26.26 -11.60 3.83
N GLY A 23 -25.92 -10.90 4.92
CA GLY A 23 -25.21 -11.46 6.06
C GLY A 23 -23.72 -11.73 5.78
N TRP A 24 -22.99 -12.13 6.81
CA TRP A 24 -21.53 -12.23 6.79
C TRP A 24 -21.00 -13.29 5.82
N SER A 25 -21.57 -14.51 5.87
CA SER A 25 -21.08 -15.65 5.07
C SER A 25 -21.28 -15.46 3.56
N TRP A 26 -22.43 -14.92 3.14
CA TRP A 26 -22.71 -14.69 1.72
C TRP A 26 -21.95 -13.48 1.16
N SER A 27 -21.74 -12.44 1.96
CA SER A 27 -20.92 -11.28 1.56
C SER A 27 -19.48 -11.70 1.21
N ASN A 28 -18.89 -12.60 2.01
CA ASN A 28 -17.54 -13.12 1.74
C ASN A 28 -17.47 -13.98 0.47
N ARG A 29 -18.52 -14.77 0.17
CA ARG A 29 -18.60 -15.56 -1.07
C ARG A 29 -18.68 -14.67 -2.30
N VAL A 30 -19.51 -13.62 -2.27
CA VAL A 30 -19.64 -12.64 -3.37
C VAL A 30 -18.29 -11.99 -3.66
N MET A 31 -17.53 -11.60 -2.64
CA MET A 31 -16.18 -11.08 -2.84
C MET A 31 -15.24 -12.10 -3.48
N GLY A 32 -15.31 -13.37 -3.06
CA GLY A 32 -14.54 -14.45 -3.68
C GLY A 32 -14.82 -14.58 -5.18
N PHE A 33 -16.09 -14.53 -5.59
CA PHE A 33 -16.47 -14.58 -7.00
C PHE A 33 -15.97 -13.37 -7.80
N VAL A 34 -16.02 -12.16 -7.23
CA VAL A 34 -15.49 -10.95 -7.87
C VAL A 34 -13.98 -11.05 -8.09
N ILE A 35 -13.24 -11.53 -7.09
CA ILE A 35 -11.78 -11.73 -7.19
C ILE A 35 -11.46 -12.79 -8.24
N LEU A 36 -12.20 -13.91 -8.26
CA LEU A 36 -12.04 -14.94 -9.29
C LEU A 36 -12.31 -14.41 -10.70
N GLY A 37 -13.34 -13.58 -10.88
CA GLY A 37 -13.63 -12.92 -12.15
C GLY A 37 -12.48 -12.02 -12.60
N LEU A 38 -11.96 -11.18 -11.71
CA LEU A 38 -10.82 -10.31 -12.01
C LEU A 38 -9.54 -11.10 -12.34
N MET A 39 -9.26 -12.16 -11.58
CA MET A 39 -8.10 -13.04 -11.81
C MET A 39 -8.19 -13.78 -13.14
N THR A 40 -9.37 -14.32 -13.47
CA THR A 40 -9.58 -15.04 -14.74
C THR A 40 -9.45 -14.10 -15.94
N ILE A 41 -10.03 -12.89 -15.88
CA ILE A 41 -9.83 -11.85 -16.90
C ILE A 41 -8.34 -11.50 -17.03
N GLY A 42 -7.63 -11.34 -15.91
CA GLY A 42 -6.20 -11.09 -15.90
C GLY A 42 -5.40 -12.20 -16.58
N MET A 43 -5.72 -13.47 -16.29
CA MET A 43 -5.09 -14.63 -16.93
C MET A 43 -5.38 -14.69 -18.44
N VAL A 44 -6.61 -14.40 -18.86
CA VAL A 44 -7.02 -14.36 -20.27
C VAL A 44 -6.32 -13.24 -21.03
N LEU A 45 -6.13 -12.06 -20.43
CA LEU A 45 -5.39 -10.96 -21.04
C LEU A 45 -3.86 -11.19 -21.09
N LEU A 46 -3.31 -11.99 -20.18
CA LEU A 46 -1.88 -12.31 -20.14
C LEU A 46 -1.51 -13.47 -21.08
N LEU A 47 -2.41 -14.43 -21.30
CA LEU A 47 -2.27 -15.54 -22.25
C LEU A 47 -1.74 -15.16 -23.66
N PRO A 48 -2.16 -14.05 -24.30
CA PRO A 48 -1.64 -13.63 -25.61
C PRO A 48 -0.24 -13.00 -25.60
N PHE A 49 0.39 -12.76 -24.43
CA PHE A 49 1.75 -12.22 -24.31
C PHE A 49 2.75 -13.26 -23.80
N PRO A 50 3.18 -14.23 -24.64
CA PRO A 50 4.10 -15.30 -24.23
C PRO A 50 5.47 -14.78 -23.75
N LYS A 51 5.86 -13.53 -24.09
CA LYS A 51 7.08 -12.88 -23.62
C LYS A 51 7.01 -12.35 -22.17
N LEU A 52 5.81 -12.24 -21.58
CA LEU A 52 5.64 -11.96 -20.15
C LEU A 52 5.49 -13.25 -19.32
N ILE A 53 5.01 -14.33 -19.94
CA ILE A 53 4.77 -15.63 -19.28
C ILE A 53 6.05 -16.48 -19.24
N LEU A 54 6.84 -16.45 -20.32
CA LEU A 54 8.20 -16.98 -20.30
C LEU A 54 9.10 -15.86 -19.77
N PRO A 55 9.70 -15.99 -18.57
CA PRO A 55 10.82 -15.14 -18.24
C PRO A 55 11.83 -15.34 -19.36
N SER A 56 12.10 -14.29 -20.15
CA SER A 56 13.20 -14.27 -21.13
C SER A 56 14.35 -15.05 -20.54
N ALA A 57 14.64 -16.20 -21.14
CA ALA A 57 15.64 -17.18 -20.76
C ALA A 57 16.69 -16.63 -19.78
N VAL A 58 16.38 -16.62 -18.47
CA VAL A 58 17.42 -16.58 -17.46
C VAL A 58 17.97 -17.99 -17.51
N SER A 59 18.98 -18.12 -18.37
CA SER A 59 19.88 -19.24 -18.48
C SER A 59 19.85 -20.04 -17.20
N SER A 60 19.33 -21.26 -17.32
CA SER A 60 19.47 -22.34 -16.36
C SER A 60 20.95 -22.50 -15.98
N LYS A 61 21.41 -21.68 -15.04
CA LYS A 61 22.53 -21.99 -14.17
C LYS A 61 21.92 -22.14 -12.80
N LYS A 62 21.74 -23.40 -12.41
CA LYS A 62 21.72 -23.86 -11.02
C LYS A 62 22.73 -23.04 -10.21
N LYS A 63 22.30 -21.92 -9.65
CA LYS A 63 22.94 -21.24 -8.55
C LYS A 63 21.82 -21.01 -7.57
N SER A 64 21.86 -21.85 -6.54
CA SER A 64 20.95 -21.94 -5.40
C SER A 64 20.04 -20.73 -5.25
N ALA A 65 18.74 -20.98 -5.13
CA ALA A 65 17.79 -20.06 -4.51
C ALA A 65 18.09 -19.88 -3.01
N ALA A 66 19.37 -19.73 -2.66
CA ALA A 66 19.80 -19.32 -1.35
C ALA A 66 19.57 -17.82 -1.27
N LEU A 67 18.77 -17.41 -0.30
CA LEU A 67 18.70 -16.03 0.17
C LEU A 67 20.13 -15.59 0.46
N ASN A 68 20.72 -14.80 -0.43
CA ASN A 68 22.02 -14.21 -0.18
C ASN A 68 21.82 -13.11 0.86
N PHE A 69 22.02 -13.47 2.13
CA PHE A 69 22.11 -12.51 3.24
C PHE A 69 23.25 -11.50 3.08
N ASP A 70 24.12 -11.67 2.07
CA ASP A 70 25.13 -10.69 1.67
C ASP A 70 24.50 -9.36 1.23
N ALA A 71 23.22 -9.35 0.86
CA ALA A 71 22.41 -8.14 0.67
C ALA A 71 22.37 -7.24 1.92
N PHE A 72 22.21 -7.85 3.10
CA PHE A 72 22.19 -7.16 4.41
C PHE A 72 23.56 -6.65 4.84
N ARG A 73 24.63 -6.99 4.12
CA ARG A 73 25.97 -6.48 4.41
C ARG A 73 26.14 -5.02 3.99
N SER A 74 25.31 -4.56 3.05
CA SER A 74 25.31 -3.15 2.66
C SER A 74 24.52 -2.31 3.66
N GLY A 75 25.21 -1.48 4.44
CA GLY A 75 24.61 -0.54 5.39
C GLY A 75 23.38 0.23 4.85
N PRO A 76 23.41 0.84 3.65
CA PRO A 76 22.26 1.57 3.12
C PRO A 76 21.03 0.68 2.88
N PHE A 77 21.20 -0.57 2.46
CA PHE A 77 20.08 -1.50 2.28
C PHE A 77 19.39 -1.84 3.60
N VAL A 78 20.17 -2.01 4.68
CA VAL A 78 19.62 -2.28 6.03
C VAL A 78 18.80 -1.09 6.53
N PHE A 79 19.32 0.13 6.36
CA PHE A 79 18.60 1.35 6.77
C PHE A 79 17.28 1.54 6.01
N ILE A 80 17.29 1.32 4.69
CA ILE A 80 16.07 1.43 3.87
C ILE A 80 15.05 0.35 4.27
N THR A 81 15.50 -0.89 4.45
CA THR A 81 14.63 -2.02 4.82
C THR A 81 14.04 -1.84 6.21
N LEU A 82 14.83 -1.38 7.18
CA LEU A 82 14.35 -1.09 8.54
C LEU A 82 13.38 0.08 8.55
N GLY A 83 13.68 1.16 7.81
CA GLY A 83 12.77 2.29 7.66
C GLY A 83 11.44 1.88 7.02
N PHE A 84 11.50 0.99 6.02
CA PHE A 84 10.30 0.42 5.41
C PHE A 84 9.48 -0.39 6.41
N PHE A 85 10.12 -1.30 7.14
CA PHE A 85 9.44 -2.12 8.15
C PHE A 85 8.73 -1.27 9.22
N LEU A 86 9.40 -0.23 9.74
CA LEU A 86 8.80 0.68 10.71
C LEU A 86 7.62 1.46 10.13
N TYR A 87 7.73 1.87 8.86
CA TYR A 87 6.66 2.61 8.20
C TYR A 87 5.45 1.72 7.88
N GLU A 88 5.67 0.50 7.41
CA GLU A 88 4.59 -0.47 7.14
C GLU A 88 3.85 -0.85 8.43
N PHE A 89 4.60 -1.01 9.53
CA PHE A 89 4.01 -1.20 10.86
C PHE A 89 3.11 -0.01 11.25
N SER A 90 3.57 1.23 11.00
CA SER A 90 2.78 2.43 11.24
C SER A 90 1.53 2.50 10.36
N ILE A 91 1.65 2.18 9.06
CA ILE A 91 0.52 2.17 8.12
C ILE A 91 -0.55 1.18 8.59
N THR A 92 -0.12 -0.06 8.88
CA THR A 92 -1.05 -1.12 9.29
C THR A 92 -1.69 -0.79 10.63
N GLY A 93 -0.91 -0.27 11.58
CA GLY A 93 -1.41 0.16 12.89
C GLY A 93 -2.47 1.24 12.79
N VAL A 94 -2.19 2.34 12.07
CA VAL A 94 -3.15 3.43 11.88
C VAL A 94 -4.37 2.95 11.08
N GLY A 95 -4.17 2.19 10.00
CA GLY A 95 -5.28 1.69 9.16
C GLY A 95 -6.29 0.84 9.93
N VAL A 96 -5.84 0.01 10.88
CA VAL A 96 -6.71 -0.85 11.71
C VAL A 96 -7.32 -0.08 12.89
N LEU A 97 -6.54 0.79 13.52
CA LEU A 97 -6.99 1.52 14.71
C LEU A 97 -7.91 2.70 14.38
N LEU A 98 -7.75 3.32 13.20
CA LEU A 98 -8.51 4.50 12.79
C LEU A 98 -10.04 4.30 12.81
N PRO A 99 -10.63 3.24 12.22
CA PRO A 99 -12.07 2.99 12.35
C PRO A 99 -12.49 2.65 13.78
N THR A 100 -11.63 1.96 14.55
CA THR A 100 -11.88 1.66 15.97
C THR A 100 -11.93 2.93 16.82
N PHE A 101 -11.06 3.90 16.50
CA PHE A 101 -11.00 5.21 17.15
C PHE A 101 -12.25 6.03 16.84
N ALA A 102 -12.72 6.01 15.59
CA ALA A 102 -13.96 6.66 15.18
C ALA A 102 -15.17 6.14 15.99
N VAL A 103 -15.25 4.82 16.20
CA VAL A 103 -16.32 4.22 17.00
C VAL A 103 -16.20 4.60 18.49
N LYS A 104 -14.99 4.61 19.05
CA LYS A 104 -14.76 5.05 20.44
C LYS A 104 -15.07 6.53 20.67
N ALA A 105 -14.87 7.38 19.67
CA ALA A 105 -15.22 8.80 19.72
C ALA A 105 -16.74 9.06 19.63
N GLY A 106 -17.58 8.01 19.53
CA GLY A 106 -19.03 8.12 19.49
C GLY A 106 -19.61 8.29 18.07
N PHE A 107 -18.79 8.16 17.02
CA PHE A 107 -19.27 8.24 15.64
C PHE A 107 -19.91 6.93 15.17
N PRO A 108 -20.88 7.00 14.22
CA PRO A 108 -21.49 5.81 13.64
C PRO A 108 -20.46 4.90 12.97
N SER A 109 -20.62 3.57 13.10
CA SER A 109 -19.74 2.58 12.45
C SER A 109 -19.65 2.75 10.92
N ALA A 110 -20.69 3.29 10.28
CA ALA A 110 -20.71 3.68 8.87
C ALA A 110 -19.62 4.71 8.50
N MET A 111 -19.20 5.54 9.45
CA MET A 111 -18.14 6.54 9.27
C MET A 111 -16.78 5.87 9.14
N GLY A 112 -16.48 4.84 9.93
CA GLY A 112 -15.22 4.09 9.85
C GLY A 112 -14.96 3.49 8.46
N TYR A 113 -15.98 2.89 7.84
CA TYR A 113 -15.87 2.37 6.48
C TYR A 113 -15.63 3.47 5.43
N THR A 114 -16.27 4.62 5.59
CA THR A 114 -16.10 5.78 4.70
C THR A 114 -14.69 6.33 4.83
N LEU A 115 -14.15 6.36 6.04
CA LEU A 115 -12.80 6.80 6.36
C LEU A 115 -11.74 5.91 5.68
N VAL A 116 -11.90 4.59 5.77
CA VAL A 116 -11.03 3.61 5.09
C VAL A 116 -11.11 3.76 3.56
N SER A 117 -12.30 4.06 3.03
CA SER A 117 -12.49 4.27 1.59
C SER A 117 -11.79 5.54 1.10
N ILE A 118 -11.90 6.64 1.86
CA ILE A 118 -11.21 7.91 1.56
C ILE A 118 -9.70 7.72 1.65
N LEU A 119 -9.23 7.05 2.71
CA LEU A 119 -7.81 6.77 2.92
C LEU A 119 -7.23 6.00 1.73
N ASN A 120 -7.85 4.90 1.30
CA ASN A 120 -7.40 4.14 0.13
C ASN A 120 -7.52 4.94 -1.19
N GLY A 121 -8.55 5.78 -1.31
CA GLY A 121 -8.75 6.69 -2.44
C GLY A 121 -7.62 7.70 -2.58
N CYS A 122 -7.32 8.41 -1.50
CA CYS A 122 -6.21 9.35 -1.43
C CYS A 122 -4.86 8.66 -1.58
N SER A 123 -4.68 7.44 -1.04
CA SER A 123 -3.48 6.63 -1.31
C SER A 123 -3.32 6.27 -2.78
N CYS A 124 -4.41 6.12 -3.55
CA CYS A 124 -4.31 5.92 -4.99
C CYS A 124 -3.69 7.14 -5.69
N LEU A 125 -4.16 8.34 -5.34
CA LEU A 125 -3.63 9.60 -5.87
C LEU A 125 -2.18 9.82 -5.43
N GLY A 126 -1.89 9.50 -4.17
CA GLY A 126 -0.55 9.51 -3.58
C GLY A 126 0.40 8.47 -4.17
N ARG A 127 -0.09 7.43 -4.88
CA ARG A 127 0.78 6.50 -5.62
C ARG A 127 1.15 7.01 -7.00
N LEU A 128 0.29 7.80 -7.63
CA LEU A 128 0.49 8.29 -9.01
C LEU A 128 1.35 9.56 -9.05
N LEU A 129 1.00 10.55 -8.23
CA LEU A 129 1.65 11.88 -8.26
C LEU A 129 3.14 11.84 -7.88
N PRO A 130 3.54 11.14 -6.80
CA PRO A 130 4.95 11.08 -6.37
C PRO A 130 5.77 10.12 -7.21
N GLY A 131 5.14 9.13 -7.86
CA GLY A 131 5.83 8.30 -8.87
C GLY A 131 6.31 9.16 -10.04
N LEU A 132 5.44 10.04 -10.54
CA LEU A 132 5.80 11.01 -11.59
C LEU A 132 6.77 12.08 -11.08
N ALA A 133 6.57 12.59 -9.86
CA ALA A 133 7.46 13.62 -9.30
C ALA A 133 8.86 13.07 -8.95
N GLY A 134 8.95 11.78 -8.59
CA GLY A 134 10.21 11.10 -8.28
C GLY A 134 11.15 11.01 -9.48
N ASP A 135 10.61 10.98 -10.70
CA ASP A 135 11.38 11.00 -11.95
C ASP A 135 12.08 12.35 -12.19
N TYR A 136 11.58 13.45 -11.62
CA TYR A 136 12.14 14.80 -11.82
C TYR A 136 13.01 15.28 -10.65
N VAL A 137 12.62 15.01 -9.40
CA VAL A 137 13.24 15.61 -8.19
C VAL A 137 14.19 14.65 -7.48
N GLY A 138 14.04 13.34 -7.71
CA GLY A 138 14.80 12.31 -7.00
C GLY A 138 13.93 11.57 -5.98
N HIS A 139 13.98 10.24 -6.04
CA HIS A 139 13.07 9.36 -5.30
C HIS A 139 13.26 9.43 -3.78
N PHE A 140 14.50 9.62 -3.32
CA PHE A 140 14.82 9.70 -1.89
C PHE A 140 14.29 11.00 -1.24
N ASP A 141 14.45 12.15 -1.90
CA ASP A 141 13.98 13.43 -1.38
C ASP A 141 12.45 13.49 -1.31
N VAL A 142 11.76 12.90 -2.30
CA VAL A 142 10.29 12.80 -2.29
C VAL A 142 9.80 11.92 -1.14
N ILE A 143 10.47 10.78 -0.87
CA ILE A 143 10.13 9.92 0.28
C ILE A 143 10.33 10.65 1.60
N LEU A 144 11.44 11.38 1.75
CA LEU A 144 11.77 12.10 2.97
C LEU A 144 10.73 13.19 3.24
N PHE A 145 10.42 13.99 2.21
CA PHE A 145 9.42 15.06 2.29
C PHE A 145 8.04 14.53 2.66
N MET A 146 7.58 13.45 2.01
CA MET A 146 6.26 12.85 2.29
C MET A 146 6.21 12.22 3.70
N THR A 147 7.32 11.66 4.18
CA THR A 147 7.41 11.11 5.54
C THR A 147 7.33 12.22 6.60
N CYS A 148 8.06 13.32 6.40
CA CYS A 148 7.96 14.50 7.27
C CYS A 148 6.55 15.09 7.28
N LEU A 149 5.91 15.20 6.12
CA LEU A 149 4.53 15.68 6.02
C LEU A 149 3.55 14.78 6.78
N SER A 150 3.71 13.46 6.66
CA SER A 150 2.92 12.47 7.39
C SER A 150 3.09 12.59 8.91
N LEU A 151 4.32 12.82 9.39
CA LEU A 151 4.59 13.06 10.82
C LEU A 151 3.90 14.33 11.32
N ILE A 152 4.00 15.42 10.56
CA ILE A 152 3.34 16.69 10.89
C ILE A 152 1.82 16.50 10.96
N PHE A 153 1.22 15.84 9.97
CA PHE A 153 -0.23 15.59 9.98
C PHE A 153 -0.67 14.69 11.13
N THR A 154 0.12 13.68 11.47
CA THR A 154 -0.17 12.82 12.63
C THR A 154 -0.06 13.60 13.93
N GLY A 155 0.99 14.41 14.12
CA GLY A 155 1.18 15.22 15.32
C GLY A 155 0.18 16.38 15.45
N ALA A 156 -0.21 17.00 14.33
CA ALA A 156 -1.05 18.21 14.33
C ALA A 156 -2.55 17.93 14.21
N LEU A 157 -2.98 16.88 13.49
CA LEU A 157 -4.40 16.57 13.34
C LEU A 157 -4.85 15.43 14.27
N PHE A 158 -4.07 14.35 14.38
CA PHE A 158 -4.52 13.14 15.07
C PHE A 158 -4.43 13.27 16.60
N VAL A 159 -3.31 13.76 17.12
CA VAL A 159 -3.06 13.87 18.57
C VAL A 159 -3.99 14.87 19.28
N PRO A 160 -4.20 16.11 18.77
CA PRO A 160 -5.02 17.09 19.48
C PRO A 160 -6.54 17.03 19.17
N PHE A 161 -6.95 16.58 17.98
CA PHE A 161 -8.34 16.75 17.51
C PHE A 161 -9.08 15.44 17.20
N GLY A 162 -8.50 14.27 17.49
CA GLY A 162 -9.06 12.96 17.13
C GLY A 162 -10.47 12.67 17.64
N GLY A 163 -10.94 13.39 18.67
CA GLY A 163 -12.30 13.25 19.23
C GLY A 163 -13.24 14.44 19.03
N GLN A 164 -12.80 15.55 18.45
CA GLN A 164 -13.59 16.81 18.50
C GLN A 164 -14.48 17.07 17.28
N SER A 165 -14.12 16.55 16.10
CA SER A 165 -14.91 16.79 14.88
C SER A 165 -14.69 15.72 13.81
N ALA A 166 -15.79 15.22 13.24
CA ALA A 166 -15.75 14.27 12.12
C ALA A 166 -15.00 14.84 10.89
N GLY A 167 -15.09 16.16 10.66
CA GLY A 167 -14.43 16.81 9.52
C GLY A 167 -12.91 16.72 9.58
N ILE A 168 -12.33 16.84 10.78
CA ILE A 168 -10.89 16.75 11.01
C ILE A 168 -10.41 15.31 10.79
N LEU A 169 -11.21 14.33 11.19
CA LEU A 169 -10.93 12.92 10.98
C LEU A 169 -10.90 12.55 9.49
N TYR A 170 -11.83 13.10 8.69
CA TYR A 170 -11.83 12.94 7.24
C TYR A 170 -10.63 13.61 6.57
N ALA A 171 -10.28 14.83 6.98
CA ALA A 171 -9.10 15.53 6.49
C ALA A 171 -7.80 14.75 6.81
N PHE A 172 -7.69 14.22 8.03
CA PHE A 172 -6.58 13.36 8.43
C PHE A 172 -6.51 12.10 7.56
N ALA A 173 -7.62 11.38 7.37
CA ALA A 173 -7.64 10.16 6.56
C ALA A 173 -7.21 10.42 5.10
N GLY A 174 -7.62 11.55 4.52
CA GLY A 174 -7.22 11.93 3.17
C GLY A 174 -5.75 12.32 3.07
N LEU A 175 -5.28 13.22 3.93
CA LEU A 175 -3.90 13.71 3.92
C LEU A 175 -2.90 12.60 4.27
N TRP A 176 -3.21 11.82 5.31
CA TRP A 176 -2.39 10.68 5.72
C TRP A 176 -2.43 9.56 4.68
N GLY A 177 -3.60 9.28 4.09
CA GLY A 177 -3.73 8.34 2.97
C GLY A 177 -2.88 8.75 1.77
N PHE A 178 -2.87 10.04 1.43
CA PHE A 178 -2.04 10.57 0.35
C PHE A 178 -0.54 10.36 0.62
N CYS A 179 -0.04 10.75 1.80
CA CYS A 179 1.37 10.60 2.15
C CYS A 179 1.83 9.13 2.18
N THR A 180 1.02 8.23 2.74
CA THR A 180 1.34 6.80 2.84
C THR A 180 1.31 6.08 1.51
N GLY A 181 0.44 6.51 0.59
CA GLY A 181 0.38 5.98 -0.77
C GLY A 181 1.71 6.13 -1.51
N SER A 182 2.37 7.28 -1.35
CA SER A 182 3.66 7.61 -1.98
C SER A 182 4.75 6.60 -1.66
N PHE A 183 4.79 6.15 -0.40
CA PHE A 183 5.87 5.33 0.13
C PHE A 183 5.89 3.94 -0.53
N LEU A 184 4.72 3.32 -0.73
CA LEU A 184 4.59 2.01 -1.35
C LEU A 184 4.99 2.00 -2.83
N SER A 185 4.81 3.13 -3.54
CA SER A 185 5.20 3.22 -4.96
C SER A 185 6.68 3.51 -5.16
N ILE A 186 7.31 4.23 -4.24
CA ILE A 186 8.70 4.67 -4.36
C ILE A 186 9.68 3.60 -3.84
N LEU A 187 9.25 2.77 -2.87
CA LEU A 187 10.05 1.66 -2.32
C LEU A 187 10.73 0.77 -3.39
N PRO A 188 10.00 0.17 -4.35
CA PRO A 188 10.63 -0.69 -5.37
C PRO A 188 11.68 0.09 -6.17
N VAL A 189 11.46 1.38 -6.43
CA VAL A 189 12.41 2.19 -7.19
C VAL A 189 13.67 2.50 -6.40
N CYS A 190 13.55 2.83 -5.10
CA CYS A 190 14.71 3.03 -4.23
C CYS A 190 15.56 1.76 -4.07
N LEU A 191 14.90 0.59 -3.93
CA LEU A 191 15.59 -0.71 -3.91
C LEU A 191 16.30 -0.99 -5.24
N GLY A 192 15.65 -0.68 -6.36
CA GLY A 192 16.23 -0.84 -7.70
C GLY A 192 17.44 0.05 -7.97
N LYS A 193 17.58 1.16 -7.23
CA LYS A 193 18.75 2.04 -7.31
C LYS A 193 19.92 1.59 -6.43
N THR A 194 19.65 0.76 -5.43
CA THR A 194 20.65 0.28 -4.45
C THR A 194 21.22 -1.09 -4.85
N CYS A 195 20.57 -1.81 -5.78
CA CYS A 195 20.92 -3.17 -6.18
C CYS A 195 21.14 -3.28 -7.69
N ASP A 196 22.03 -4.18 -8.11
CA ASP A 196 22.22 -4.51 -9.52
C ASP A 196 20.91 -5.10 -10.10
N PRO A 197 20.50 -4.75 -11.34
CA PRO A 197 19.23 -5.21 -11.93
C PRO A 197 19.08 -6.74 -11.98
N LYS A 198 20.20 -7.46 -11.94
CA LYS A 198 20.27 -8.93 -11.95
C LYS A 198 19.81 -9.57 -10.64
N ASP A 199 19.93 -8.86 -9.52
CA ASP A 199 19.52 -9.36 -8.20
C ASP A 199 18.29 -8.64 -7.64
N TYR A 200 17.73 -7.66 -8.35
CA TYR A 200 16.55 -6.90 -7.92
C TYR A 200 15.40 -7.77 -7.41
N GLY A 201 15.06 -8.85 -8.13
CA GLY A 201 14.01 -9.78 -7.71
C GLY A 201 14.32 -10.54 -6.42
N ARG A 202 15.61 -10.77 -6.10
CA ARG A 202 16.03 -11.42 -4.85
C ARG A 202 15.99 -10.45 -3.68
N TYR A 203 16.40 -9.20 -3.90
CA TYR A 203 16.39 -8.16 -2.86
C TYR A 203 14.96 -7.71 -2.52
N TYR A 204 14.07 -7.65 -3.52
CA TYR A 204 12.66 -7.31 -3.30
C TYR A 204 11.93 -8.33 -2.41
N VAL A 205 12.25 -9.62 -2.52
CA VAL A 205 11.67 -10.69 -1.68
C VAL A 205 12.21 -10.66 -0.24
N LEU A 206 13.37 -10.03 -0.01
CA LEU A 206 13.97 -9.89 1.33
C LEU A 206 13.40 -8.72 2.13
N VAL A 207 12.67 -7.81 1.49
CA VAL A 207 12.02 -6.68 2.16
C VAL A 207 10.66 -7.17 2.69
N PRO A 208 10.46 -7.17 4.02
CA PRO A 208 9.27 -7.71 4.67
C PRO A 208 8.03 -6.85 4.47
#